data_AF-A0A447JN67-F1
#
_entry.id   AF-A0A447JN67-F1
#
_cell.length_a   1.000
_cell.length_b   1.000
_cell.length_c   1.000
_cell.angle_alpha   90.00
_cell.angle_beta   90.00
_cell.angle_gamma   90.00
#
_symmetry.space_group_name_H-M   'P 1'
#
loop_
_entity.id
_entity.type
_entity.pdbx_description
1 polymer ?
#
loop_
_entity_poly.entity_id
_entity_poly.type
_entity_poly.pdbx_seq_one_letter_code
_entity_poly.pdbx_strand_id
1 'polypeptide(L)'
;MVVDDHFQGVTEIVRGADLIEPTVRQLSLYKQFGWRAPGYVHLPLALNEQGAKLSKQNHAPALATGDPRPVLVQALRFLGQRDVVAWQEMSVEELLRFAVTHWRLTAVPTSANVNPAFSNASR
;
A
#
# COMPACT_ATOMS: atom_id res chain seq x y z
N MET A 1 -0.92 18.45 1.54
CA MET A 1 -0.18 17.54 0.63
C MET A 1 0.92 18.30 -0.08
N VAL A 2 0.76 18.95 -1.25
CA VAL A 2 1.91 19.58 -1.97
C VAL A 2 2.79 20.49 -1.11
N VAL A 3 2.18 21.40 -0.34
CA VAL A 3 2.93 22.34 0.53
C VAL A 3 3.63 21.60 1.66
N ASP A 4 2.92 20.71 2.35
CA ASP A 4 3.47 19.92 3.47
C ASP A 4 4.59 18.97 2.99
N ASP A 5 4.35 18.26 1.88
CA ASP A 5 5.30 17.35 1.24
C ASP A 5 6.60 18.10 0.88
N HIS A 6 6.48 19.31 0.34
CA HIS A 6 7.65 20.16 0.05
C HIS A 6 8.36 20.61 1.34
N PHE A 7 7.62 21.13 2.31
CA PHE A 7 8.18 21.63 3.57
C PHE A 7 8.90 20.53 4.38
N GLN A 8 8.36 19.31 4.37
CA GLN A 8 8.95 18.15 5.03
C GLN A 8 10.08 17.50 4.21
N GLY A 9 10.36 17.99 3.00
CA GLY A 9 11.42 17.45 2.15
C GLY A 9 11.14 16.06 1.58
N VAL A 10 9.87 15.72 1.36
CA VAL A 10 9.48 14.42 0.77
C VAL A 10 10.05 14.28 -0.64
N THR A 11 10.81 13.21 -0.88
CA THR A 11 11.48 12.94 -2.16
C THR A 11 10.74 11.95 -3.04
N GLU A 12 9.95 11.06 -2.44
CA GLU A 12 9.13 10.07 -3.13
C GLU A 12 7.81 9.85 -2.38
N ILE A 13 6.70 9.83 -3.11
CA ILE A 13 5.36 9.60 -2.58
C ILE A 13 4.91 8.20 -3.00
N VAL A 14 4.77 7.31 -2.03
CA VAL A 14 4.22 5.96 -2.20
C VAL A 14 2.81 5.91 -1.60
N ARG A 15 1.78 5.70 -2.43
CA ARG A 15 0.36 5.74 -2.01
C ARG A 15 -0.53 4.86 -2.88
N GLY A 16 -1.82 4.73 -2.54
CA GLY A 16 -2.77 3.93 -3.32
C GLY A 16 -3.06 4.48 -4.73
N ALA A 17 -3.36 3.57 -5.67
CA ALA A 17 -3.66 3.91 -7.07
C ALA A 17 -4.96 4.70 -7.28
N ASP A 18 -5.83 4.80 -6.27
CA ASP A 18 -6.97 5.72 -6.28
C ASP A 18 -6.56 7.20 -6.30
N LEU A 19 -5.30 7.49 -5.97
CA LEU A 19 -4.75 8.84 -6.02
C LEU A 19 -3.91 9.09 -7.27
N ILE A 20 -4.04 8.27 -8.32
CA ILE A 20 -3.39 8.54 -9.62
C ILE A 20 -3.92 9.84 -10.23
N GLU A 21 -5.23 9.99 -10.43
CA GLU A 21 -5.80 11.15 -11.10
C GLU A 21 -5.47 12.50 -10.42
N PRO A 22 -5.54 12.66 -9.09
CA PRO A 22 -5.15 13.91 -8.44
C PRO A 22 -3.67 14.27 -8.60
N THR A 23 -2.80 13.30 -8.94
CA THR A 23 -1.35 13.52 -9.09
C THR A 23 -1.04 14.58 -10.15
N VAL A 24 -1.76 14.60 -11.28
CA VAL A 24 -1.48 15.59 -12.34
C VAL A 24 -1.73 17.03 -11.89
N ARG A 25 -2.73 17.22 -11.01
CA ARG A 25 -3.04 18.53 -10.41
C ARG A 25 -1.95 18.93 -9.41
N GLN A 26 -1.46 17.98 -8.61
CA GLN A 26 -0.34 18.21 -7.68
C GLN A 26 0.95 18.57 -8.42
N LEU A 27 1.28 17.87 -9.51
CA LEU A 27 2.43 18.20 -10.37
C LEU A 27 2.32 19.60 -10.97
N SER A 28 1.10 19.99 -11.39
CA SER A 28 0.84 21.35 -11.90
C SER A 28 1.07 22.43 -10.82
N LEU A 29 0.78 22.13 -9.56
CA LEU A 29 1.07 23.03 -8.43
C LEU A 29 2.57 23.12 -8.15
N TYR A 30 3.29 21.98 -8.09
CA TYR A 30 4.76 21.99 -7.96
C TYR A 30 5.42 22.85 -9.03
N LYS A 31 4.96 22.73 -10.28
CA LYS A 31 5.43 23.55 -11.41
C LYS A 31 5.16 25.03 -11.19
N GLN A 32 3.96 25.41 -10.74
CA GLN A 32 3.60 26.81 -10.49
C GLN A 32 4.42 27.44 -9.36
N PHE A 33 4.74 26.67 -8.32
CA PHE A 33 5.61 27.13 -7.24
C PHE A 33 7.10 27.14 -7.59
N GLY A 34 7.49 26.60 -8.75
CA GLY A 34 8.91 26.44 -9.12
C GLY A 34 9.64 25.40 -8.25
N TRP A 35 8.90 24.48 -7.63
CA TRP A 35 9.45 23.45 -6.75
C TRP A 35 9.72 22.16 -7.51
N ARG A 36 10.71 21.39 -7.03
CA ARG A 36 10.96 20.03 -7.53
C ARG A 36 9.86 19.08 -7.05
N ALA A 37 9.16 18.45 -7.99
CA ALA A 37 8.20 17.40 -7.67
C ALA A 37 8.92 16.11 -7.19
N PRO A 38 8.33 15.33 -6.28
CA PRO A 38 8.88 14.06 -5.83
C PRO A 38 8.69 12.96 -6.88
N GLY A 39 9.34 11.81 -6.68
CA GLY A 39 8.98 10.56 -7.34
C GLY A 39 7.59 10.09 -6.90
N TYR A 40 6.95 9.25 -7.71
CA TYR A 40 5.63 8.71 -7.39
C TYR A 40 5.58 7.21 -7.63
N VAL A 41 5.02 6.48 -6.65
CA VAL A 41 4.64 5.07 -6.77
C VAL A 41 3.19 4.93 -6.34
N HIS A 42 2.37 4.33 -7.20
CA HIS A 42 0.97 4.05 -6.94
C HIS A 42 0.76 2.55 -6.74
N LEU A 43 0.48 2.16 -5.49
CA LEU A 43 0.25 0.77 -5.09
C LEU A 43 -1.10 0.25 -5.60
N PRO A 44 -1.19 -1.05 -5.92
CA PRO A 44 -2.40 -1.65 -6.47
C PRO A 44 -3.60 -1.49 -5.53
N LEU A 45 -4.79 -1.35 -6.11
CA LEU A 45 -6.03 -1.33 -5.34
C LEU A 45 -6.35 -2.74 -4.83
N ALA A 46 -6.62 -2.83 -3.54
CA ALA A 46 -7.17 -4.04 -2.93
C ALA A 46 -8.68 -4.07 -3.19
N LEU A 47 -9.14 -5.10 -3.90
CA LEU A 47 -10.54 -5.31 -4.23
C LEU A 47 -11.10 -6.46 -3.38
N ASN A 48 -12.39 -6.38 -3.02
CA ASN A 48 -13.11 -7.51 -2.45
C ASN A 48 -13.46 -8.54 -3.53
N GLU A 49 -14.08 -9.66 -3.13
CA GLU A 49 -14.46 -10.73 -4.05
C GLU A 49 -15.46 -10.29 -5.14
N GLN A 50 -16.24 -9.24 -4.87
CA GLN A 50 -17.18 -8.65 -5.82
C GLN A 50 -16.52 -7.61 -6.74
N GLY A 51 -15.20 -7.44 -6.66
CA GLY A 51 -14.44 -6.45 -7.45
C GLY A 51 -14.58 -5.00 -6.97
N ALA A 52 -15.28 -4.77 -5.86
CA ALA A 52 -15.41 -3.44 -5.27
C ALA A 52 -14.16 -3.08 -4.45
N LYS A 53 -13.75 -1.82 -4.53
CA LYS A 53 -12.60 -1.30 -3.77
C LYS A 53 -12.81 -1.48 -2.26
N LEU A 54 -11.82 -2.05 -1.58
CA LEU A 54 -11.80 -2.04 -0.13
C LEU A 54 -11.60 -0.60 0.36
N SER A 55 -12.64 -0.03 0.94
CA SER A 55 -12.61 1.32 1.49
C SER A 55 -13.56 1.40 2.68
N LYS A 56 -13.35 2.38 3.56
CA LYS A 56 -14.29 2.66 4.67
C LYS A 56 -15.70 2.97 4.17
N GLN A 57 -15.82 3.57 2.98
CA GLN A 57 -17.11 3.83 2.31
C GLN A 57 -17.81 2.54 1.88
N ASN A 58 -17.04 1.49 1.55
CA ASN A 58 -17.57 0.18 1.15
C ASN A 58 -17.58 -0.82 2.32
N HIS A 59 -17.68 -0.34 3.56
CA HIS A 59 -17.75 -1.16 4.78
C HIS A 59 -16.59 -2.16 4.93
N ALA A 60 -15.39 -1.82 4.45
CA ALA A 60 -14.21 -2.66 4.66
C ALA A 60 -14.00 -2.89 6.16
N PRO A 61 -13.71 -4.14 6.58
CA PRO A 61 -13.54 -4.46 7.98
C PRO A 61 -12.33 -3.71 8.55
N ALA A 62 -12.39 -3.37 9.83
CA ALA A 62 -11.21 -2.88 10.53
C ALA A 62 -10.14 -3.98 10.55
N LEU A 63 -8.87 -3.59 10.64
CA LEU A 63 -7.80 -4.54 10.91
C LEU A 63 -8.08 -5.24 12.25
N ALA A 64 -7.83 -6.55 12.29
CA ALA A 64 -7.98 -7.32 13.51
C ALA A 64 -7.07 -6.77 14.62
N THR A 65 -7.57 -6.72 15.85
CA THR A 65 -6.84 -6.23 17.03
C THR A 65 -5.92 -7.27 17.67
N GLY A 66 -5.97 -8.51 17.19
CA GLY A 66 -5.13 -9.62 17.67
C GLY A 66 -3.73 -9.63 17.05
N ASP A 67 -3.18 -10.83 16.84
CA ASP A 67 -1.88 -11.00 16.21
C ASP A 67 -1.86 -10.38 14.79
N PRO A 68 -1.01 -9.37 14.52
CA PRO A 68 -0.97 -8.71 13.22
C PRO A 68 -0.15 -9.49 12.18
N ARG A 69 0.63 -10.50 12.59
CA ARG A 69 1.54 -11.23 11.68
C ARG A 69 0.82 -11.86 10.48
N PRO A 70 -0.34 -12.53 10.62
CA PRO A 70 -1.06 -13.07 9.47
C PRO A 70 -1.47 -11.98 8.46
N VAL A 71 -1.92 -10.82 8.95
CA VAL A 71 -2.32 -9.67 8.12
C VAL A 71 -1.10 -9.08 7.39
N LEU A 72 0.04 -8.97 8.08
CA LEU A 72 1.29 -8.51 7.46
C LEU A 72 1.76 -9.44 6.34
N VAL A 73 1.69 -10.77 6.56
CA VAL A 73 2.03 -11.75 5.53
C VAL A 73 1.09 -11.64 4.32
N GLN A 74 -0.21 -11.46 4.55
CA GLN A 74 -1.18 -11.25 3.48
C GLN A 74 -0.92 -9.95 2.70
N ALA A 75 -0.55 -8.87 3.39
CA ALA A 75 -0.18 -7.61 2.77
C ALA A 75 1.09 -7.73 1.91
N LEU A 76 2.12 -8.45 2.39
CA LEU A 76 3.33 -8.72 1.62
C LEU A 76 3.02 -9.54 0.36
N ARG A 77 2.19 -10.58 0.47
CA ARG A 77 1.73 -11.37 -0.68
C ARG A 77 0.96 -10.52 -1.69
N PHE A 78 0.06 -9.66 -1.21
CA PHE A 78 -0.68 -8.73 -2.07
C PHE A 78 0.24 -7.79 -2.84
N LEU A 79 1.31 -7.31 -2.20
CA LEU A 79 2.34 -6.49 -2.80
C LEU A 79 3.32 -7.31 -3.68
N GLY A 80 3.03 -8.59 -3.94
CA GLY A 80 3.87 -9.48 -4.76
C GLY A 80 5.24 -9.77 -4.15
N GLN A 81 5.41 -9.52 -2.84
CA GLN A 81 6.69 -9.73 -2.18
C GLN A 81 6.93 -11.21 -1.92
N ARG A 82 8.20 -11.54 -1.66
CA ARG A 82 8.63 -12.90 -1.37
C ARG A 82 7.84 -13.49 -0.20
N ASP A 83 7.39 -14.74 -0.37
CA ASP A 83 6.76 -15.48 0.73
C ASP A 83 7.71 -15.63 1.92
N VAL A 84 7.20 -15.26 3.10
CA VAL A 84 7.87 -15.47 4.38
C VAL A 84 7.47 -16.85 4.89
N VAL A 85 8.42 -17.79 4.93
CA VAL A 85 8.21 -19.13 5.51
C VAL A 85 8.41 -19.07 7.02
N ALA A 86 7.68 -19.87 7.79
CA ALA A 86 7.78 -19.96 9.25
C ALA A 86 7.60 -18.60 9.99
N TRP A 87 6.79 -17.70 9.42
CA TRP A 87 6.48 -16.40 10.02
C TRP A 87 5.84 -16.51 11.42
N GLN A 88 5.26 -17.66 11.77
CA GLN A 88 4.69 -17.95 13.09
C GLN A 88 5.74 -17.95 14.20
N GLU A 89 6.99 -18.31 13.85
CA GLU A 89 8.14 -18.33 14.76
C GLU A 89 8.84 -16.97 14.84
N MET A 90 8.45 -16.02 13.98
CA MET A 90 9.01 -14.67 13.93
C MET A 90 8.19 -13.70 14.79
N SER A 91 8.88 -12.76 15.41
CA SER A 91 8.29 -11.52 15.90
C SER A 91 7.86 -10.63 14.72
N VAL A 92 6.99 -9.65 15.00
CA VAL A 92 6.59 -8.64 14.00
C VAL A 92 7.81 -7.88 13.46
N GLU A 93 8.76 -7.55 14.33
CA GLU A 93 9.97 -6.82 13.96
C GLU A 93 10.87 -7.63 13.02
N GLU A 94 11.07 -8.93 13.31
CA GLU A 94 11.84 -9.81 12.43
C GLU A 94 11.17 -9.97 11.06
N LEU A 95 9.85 -10.08 11.04
CA LEU A 95 9.07 -10.17 9.81
C LEU A 95 9.22 -8.91 8.95
N LEU A 96 9.13 -7.72 9.56
CA LEU A 96 9.33 -6.46 8.85
C LEU A 96 10.79 -6.29 8.40
N ARG A 97 11.77 -6.69 9.22
CA ARG A 97 13.18 -6.67 8.84
C ARG A 97 13.45 -7.59 7.64
N PHE A 98 12.84 -8.77 7.62
CA PHE A 98 12.90 -9.68 6.48
C PHE A 98 12.31 -9.02 5.23
N ALA A 99 11.13 -8.40 5.35
CA ALA A 99 10.45 -7.72 4.25
C ALA A 99 11.29 -6.57 3.67
N VAL A 100 11.88 -5.73 4.51
CA VAL A 100 12.76 -4.62 4.09
C VAL A 100 13.98 -5.16 3.33
N THR A 101 14.62 -6.20 3.87
CA THR A 101 15.83 -6.80 3.27
C THR A 101 15.56 -7.40 1.90
N HIS A 102 14.36 -7.93 1.68
CA HIS A 102 13.99 -8.63 0.45
C HIS A 102 13.03 -7.86 -0.44
N TRP A 103 12.80 -6.57 -0.16
CA TRP A 103 11.83 -5.75 -0.87
C TRP A 103 12.19 -5.63 -2.35
N ARG A 104 11.19 -5.82 -3.22
CA ARG A 104 11.33 -5.63 -4.66
C ARG A 104 10.15 -4.81 -5.18
N LEU A 105 10.41 -3.56 -5.52
CA LEU A 105 9.40 -2.68 -6.11
C LEU A 105 8.89 -3.24 -7.45
N THR A 106 9.75 -3.85 -8.25
CA THR A 106 9.38 -4.47 -9.54
C THR A 106 8.46 -5.68 -9.40
N ALA A 107 8.33 -6.25 -8.20
CA ALA A 107 7.40 -7.34 -7.92
C ALA A 107 5.99 -6.84 -7.56
N VAL A 108 5.84 -5.54 -7.27
CA VAL A 108 4.53 -4.97 -6.93
C VAL A 108 3.64 -5.00 -8.17
N PRO A 109 2.43 -5.60 -8.09
CA PRO A 109 1.50 -5.64 -9.22
C PRO A 109 1.07 -4.23 -9.65
N THR A 110 0.97 -4.01 -10.97
CA THR A 110 0.50 -2.73 -11.54
C THR A 110 -1.01 -2.69 -11.77
N SER A 111 -1.70 -3.81 -11.62
CA SER A 111 -3.16 -3.93 -11.75
C SER A 111 -3.82 -4.08 -10.38
N ALA A 112 -5.07 -3.64 -10.28
CA ALA A 112 -5.91 -3.96 -9.14
C ALA A 112 -6.07 -5.49 -9.03
N ASN A 113 -5.98 -6.01 -7.81
CA ASN A 113 -6.09 -7.44 -7.56
C ASN A 113 -7.16 -7.70 -6.50
N VAL A 114 -7.96 -8.75 -6.72
CA VAL A 114 -8.86 -9.28 -5.71
C VAL A 114 -8.01 -9.83 -4.57
N ASN A 115 -8.23 -9.32 -3.38
CA ASN A 115 -7.59 -9.81 -2.17
C ASN A 115 -8.66 -10.42 -1.25
N PRO A 116 -8.94 -11.72 -1.37
CA PRO A 116 -10.00 -12.37 -0.61
C PRO A 116 -9.73 -12.34 0.90
N ALA A 117 -8.47 -12.20 1.31
CA ALA A 117 -8.09 -12.15 2.72
C ALA A 117 -8.62 -10.91 3.46
N PHE A 118 -9.04 -9.88 2.72
CA PHE A 118 -9.64 -8.66 3.26
C PHE A 118 -11.10 -8.46 2.81
N SER A 119 -11.68 -9.45 2.13
CA SER A 119 -13.10 -9.44 1.75
C SER A 119 -13.96 -9.75 2.97
N ASN A 120 -15.08 -9.04 3.14
CA ASN A 120 -16.14 -9.41 4.08
C ASN A 120 -16.83 -10.68 3.57
N ALA A 121 -16.18 -11.83 3.67
CA ALA A 121 -16.87 -13.11 3.65
C ALA A 121 -17.16 -13.46 5.10
N SER A 122 -18.42 -13.26 5.50
CA SER A 122 -18.97 -13.68 6.79
C SER A 122 -18.45 -15.06 7.20
N ARG A 123 -17.91 -15.15 8.41
CA ARG A 123 -18.14 -16.31 9.27
C ARG A 123 -19.08 -15.89 10.38
#